data_AF-A0A7C5Y2Y5-F1
#
_entry.id   AF-A0A7C5Y2Y5-F1
#
_cell.length_a   1.000
_cell.length_b   1.000
_cell.length_c   1.000
_cell.angle_alpha   90.00
_cell.angle_beta   90.00
_cell.angle_gamma   90.00
#
_symmetry.space_group_name_H-M   'P 1'
#
loop_
_entity.id
_entity.type
_entity.pdbx_description
1 polymer ?
#
loop_
_entity_poly.entity_id
_entity_poly.type
_entity_poly.pdbx_seq_one_letter_code
_entity_poly.pdbx_strand_id
1 'polypeptide(L)'
;MPKKTGEAPKELLLPAEGQIVCVVTEIIGADWIKMICADGSEKMGRIPGKFRRKIWIAPGDLVLAAPWDYQKNKADVLYRYEKDEKKKIIEMGYISKEILDLVGK
;
A
#
# COMPACT_ATOMS: atom_id res chain seq x y z
N MET A 1 -17.85 9.98 -21.13
CA MET A 1 -16.42 10.36 -21.11
C MET A 1 -15.57 9.12 -20.87
N PRO A 2 -14.87 8.55 -21.87
CA PRO A 2 -13.88 7.52 -21.59
C PRO A 2 -12.48 8.07 -21.89
N LYS A 3 -11.67 8.34 -20.86
CA LYS A 3 -10.21 8.33 -21.03
C LYS A 3 -9.70 6.93 -20.68
N LYS A 4 -9.93 5.97 -21.59
CA LYS A 4 -9.11 4.76 -21.68
C LYS A 4 -8.00 5.06 -22.67
N THR A 5 -6.95 5.73 -22.20
CA THR A 5 -5.67 5.69 -22.91
C THR A 5 -5.08 4.32 -22.60
N GLY A 6 -4.93 3.48 -23.62
CA GLY A 6 -4.27 2.19 -23.50
C GLY A 6 -2.79 2.39 -23.16
N GLU A 7 -2.44 2.32 -21.88
CA GLU A 7 -1.11 1.88 -21.47
C GLU A 7 -1.13 0.35 -21.52
N ALA A 8 -0.05 -0.26 -22.05
CA ALA A 8 0.19 -1.70 -21.92
C ALA A 8 -0.08 -2.12 -20.46
N PRO A 9 -0.58 -3.35 -20.19
CA PRO A 9 -0.81 -3.78 -18.82
C PRO A 9 0.49 -3.54 -18.04
N LYS A 10 0.49 -2.52 -17.16
CA LYS A 10 1.60 -2.26 -16.28
C LYS A 10 1.85 -3.56 -15.55
N GLU A 11 3.09 -4.04 -15.58
CA GLU A 11 3.46 -5.24 -14.85
C GLU A 11 3.09 -5.02 -13.39
N LEU A 12 2.28 -5.94 -12.85
CA LEU A 12 1.87 -5.90 -11.46
C LEU A 12 3.12 -5.96 -10.59
N LEU A 13 3.36 -4.92 -9.80
CA LEU A 13 4.49 -4.89 -8.89
C LEU A 13 4.25 -5.83 -7.72
N LEU A 14 4.90 -6.97 -7.72
CA LEU A 14 4.86 -7.92 -6.60
C LEU A 14 5.82 -7.47 -5.50
N PRO A 15 5.50 -7.73 -4.21
CA PRO A 15 6.41 -7.46 -3.12
C PRO A 15 7.70 -8.28 -3.28
N ALA A 16 8.84 -7.60 -3.27
CA ALA A 16 10.16 -8.23 -3.26
C ALA A 16 10.64 -8.53 -1.84
N GLU A 17 11.82 -9.14 -1.72
CA GLU A 17 12.47 -9.39 -0.43
C GLU A 17 12.66 -8.07 0.35
N GLY A 18 12.23 -8.05 1.61
CA GLY A 18 12.24 -6.83 2.44
C GLY A 18 11.09 -5.85 2.18
N GLN A 19 10.12 -6.20 1.32
CA GLN A 19 8.91 -5.41 1.11
C GLN A 19 7.68 -6.16 1.59
N ILE A 20 6.65 -5.40 1.95
CA ILE A 20 5.41 -5.94 2.48
C ILE A 20 4.22 -5.13 1.98
N VAL A 21 3.12 -5.83 1.70
CA VAL A 21 1.85 -5.21 1.34
C VAL A 21 1.15 -4.79 2.63
N CYS A 22 0.64 -3.56 2.66
CA CYS A 22 -0.11 -3.03 3.79
C CYS A 22 -1.38 -2.32 3.31
N VAL A 23 -2.37 -2.25 4.18
CA VAL A 23 -3.58 -1.45 4.00
C VAL A 23 -3.49 -0.20 4.86
N VAL A 24 -3.77 0.96 4.27
CA VAL A 24 -3.76 2.25 4.95
C VAL A 24 -4.98 2.34 5.85
N THR A 25 -4.78 2.62 7.13
CA THR A 25 -5.87 2.77 8.11
C THR A 25 -6.21 4.24 8.35
N GLU A 26 -5.19 5.08 8.50
CA GLU A 26 -5.38 6.48 8.90
C GLU A 26 -4.28 7.37 8.32
N ILE A 27 -4.60 8.63 8.03
CA ILE A 27 -3.62 9.65 7.65
C ILE A 27 -3.27 10.45 8.91
N ILE A 28 -2.02 10.36 9.36
CA ILE A 28 -1.56 11.08 10.57
C ILE A 28 -1.23 12.55 10.22
N GLY A 29 -0.73 12.79 9.01
CA GLY A 29 -0.24 14.09 8.57
C GLY A 29 1.28 14.17 8.58
N ALA A 30 1.83 15.31 8.11
CA ALA A 30 3.28 15.50 7.94
C ALA A 30 3.98 14.34 7.18
N ASP A 31 3.32 13.84 6.14
CA ASP A 31 3.76 12.73 5.29
C ASP A 31 3.77 11.35 5.97
N TRP A 32 3.14 11.22 7.14
CA TRP A 32 2.96 9.95 7.83
C TRP A 32 1.52 9.42 7.73
N ILE A 33 1.43 8.11 7.59
CA ILE A 33 0.19 7.34 7.59
C ILE A 33 0.32 6.15 8.56
N LYS A 34 -0.80 5.69 9.10
CA LYS A 34 -0.89 4.37 9.74
C LYS A 34 -1.33 3.35 8.71
N MET A 35 -0.76 2.16 8.82
CA MET A 35 -1.11 1.03 7.96
C MET A 35 -0.95 -0.29 8.71
N ILE A 36 -1.82 -1.24 8.40
CA ILE A 36 -1.71 -2.63 8.86
C ILE A 36 -1.09 -3.43 7.74
N CYS A 37 0.00 -4.12 8.02
CA CYS A 37 0.73 -4.91 7.04
C CYS A 37 0.26 -6.37 7.00
N ALA A 38 0.64 -7.09 5.95
CA ALA A 38 0.28 -8.50 5.77
C ALA A 38 0.77 -9.42 6.90
N ASP A 39 1.74 -8.97 7.70
CA ASP A 39 2.23 -9.63 8.93
C ASP A 39 1.28 -9.44 10.13
N GLY A 40 0.18 -8.70 9.95
CA GLY A 40 -0.78 -8.36 11.00
C GLY A 40 -0.32 -7.22 11.92
N SER A 41 0.86 -6.64 11.68
CA SER A 41 1.39 -5.56 12.52
C SER A 41 0.98 -4.18 12.01
N GLU A 42 0.70 -3.28 12.94
CA GLU A 42 0.53 -1.86 12.64
C GLU A 42 1.89 -1.18 12.49
N LYS A 43 2.06 -0.42 11.41
CA LYS A 43 3.27 0.35 11.12
C LYS A 43 2.94 1.79 10.75
N MET A 44 3.88 2.68 11.00
CA MET A 44 3.86 4.05 10.49
C MET A 44 4.57 4.08 9.14
N GLY A 45 3.80 4.37 8.09
CA GLY A 45 4.29 4.57 6.74
C GLY A 45 4.72 6.02 6.52
N ARG A 46 5.93 6.26 6.04
CA ARG A 46 6.38 7.55 5.51
C ARG A 46 6.09 7.63 4.03
N ILE A 47 5.62 8.77 3.54
CA ILE A 47 5.44 9.04 2.10
C ILE A 47 6.65 9.84 1.59
N PRO A 48 7.55 9.20 0.81
CA PRO A 48 8.68 9.89 0.21
C PRO A 48 8.25 11.06 -0.68
N GLY A 49 9.04 12.14 -0.69
CA GLY A 49 8.78 13.36 -1.48
C GLY A 49 8.42 13.12 -2.94
N LYS A 50 9.06 12.11 -3.57
CA LYS A 50 8.80 11.69 -4.96
C LYS A 50 7.33 11.31 -5.23
N PHE A 51 6.60 10.85 -4.22
CA PHE A 51 5.21 10.38 -4.34
C PHE A 51 4.17 11.44 -3.98
N ARG A 52 4.54 12.45 -3.18
CA ARG A 52 3.61 13.45 -2.62
C ARG A 52 2.75 14.20 -3.64
N ARG A 53 3.25 14.39 -4.86
CA ARG A 53 2.55 15.12 -5.93
C ARG A 53 1.86 14.22 -6.96
N LYS A 54 2.15 12.92 -6.95
CA LYS A 54 1.75 12.00 -8.02
C LYS A 54 0.66 11.03 -7.58
N ILE A 55 0.56 10.72 -6.29
CA ILE A 55 -0.29 9.65 -5.78
C ILE A 55 -1.08 10.18 -4.60
N TRP A 56 -2.41 10.17 -4.73
CA TRP A 56 -3.32 10.41 -3.62
C TRP A 56 -3.45 9.14 -2.78
N ILE A 57 -3.22 9.19 -1.47
CA ILE A 57 -3.37 8.02 -0.61
C ILE A 57 -4.52 8.30 0.36
N ALA A 58 -5.47 7.38 0.45
CA ALA A 58 -6.59 7.44 1.35
C ALA A 58 -6.67 6.18 2.25
N PRO A 59 -7.38 6.24 3.38
CA PRO A 59 -7.75 5.04 4.15
C PRO A 59 -8.43 4.00 3.25
N GLY A 60 -8.10 2.72 3.45
CA GLY A 60 -8.53 1.60 2.61
C GLY A 60 -7.70 1.41 1.33
N ASP A 61 -6.69 2.26 1.08
CA ASP A 61 -5.74 2.01 0.01
C ASP A 61 -4.76 0.90 0.35
N LEU A 62 -4.44 0.08 -0.65
CA LEU A 62 -3.43 -0.95 -0.55
C LEU A 62 -2.12 -0.38 -1.08
N VAL A 63 -1.07 -0.50 -0.28
CA VAL A 63 0.24 0.06 -0.57
C VAL A 63 1.32 -1.00 -0.42
N LEU A 64 2.39 -0.84 -1.19
CA LEU A 64 3.63 -1.56 -1.01
C LEU A 64 4.55 -0.72 -0.13
N ALA A 65 5.06 -1.30 0.95
CA ALA A 65 5.92 -0.62 1.90
C ALA A 65 7.23 -1.40 2.09
N ALA A 66 8.31 -0.68 2.38
CA ALA A 66 9.60 -1.24 2.79
C ALA A 66 9.84 -0.91 4.27
N PRO A 67 9.69 -1.87 5.20
CA PRO A 67 10.02 -1.69 6.60
C PRO A 67 11.48 -1.28 6.80
N TRP A 68 11.74 -0.47 7.83
CA TRP A 68 13.10 -0.09 8.17
C TRP A 68 13.79 -1.18 8.98
N ASP A 69 15.05 -1.49 8.62
CA ASP A 69 15.82 -2.55 9.28
C ASP A 69 16.02 -2.29 10.78
N TYR A 70 16.21 -1.02 11.15
CA TYR A 70 16.46 -0.59 12.55
C TYR A 70 15.18 -0.28 13.33
N GLN A 71 14.05 -0.06 12.67
CA GLN A 71 12.79 0.28 13.32
C GLN A 71 11.62 -0.38 12.58
N LYS A 72 11.34 -1.65 12.91
CA LYS A 72 10.31 -2.49 12.25
C LYS A 72 8.88 -1.95 12.31
N ASN A 73 8.61 -0.98 13.18
CA ASN A 73 7.33 -0.29 13.30
C ASN A 73 7.19 0.85 12.29
N LYS A 74 8.24 1.16 11.53
CA LYS A 74 8.24 2.19 10.49
C LYS A 74 8.58 1.57 9.14
N ALA A 75 8.06 2.17 8.10
CA ALA A 75 8.32 1.77 6.74
C ALA A 75 8.20 2.96 5.78
N ASP A 76 8.88 2.91 4.64
CA ASP A 76 8.66 3.85 3.54
C ASP A 76 7.63 3.28 2.56
N VAL A 77 6.67 4.10 2.14
CA VAL A 77 5.69 3.74 1.10
C VAL A 77 6.36 3.82 -0.27
N LEU A 78 6.38 2.69 -0.98
CA LEU A 78 6.99 2.54 -2.30
C LEU A 78 5.97 2.66 -3.43
N TYR A 79 4.75 2.16 -3.25
CA TYR A 79 3.75 2.13 -4.32
C TYR A 79 2.33 2.08 -3.74
N ARG A 80 1.34 2.56 -4.50
CA ARG A 80 -0.08 2.41 -4.20
C ARG A 80 -0.73 1.62 -5.32
N TYR A 81 -1.30 0.47 -4.98
CA TYR A 81 -2.00 -0.38 -5.93
C TYR A 81 -3.32 0.24 -6.36
N GLU A 82 -3.59 0.19 -7.66
CA GLU A 82 -4.89 0.55 -8.22
C GLU A 82 -5.94 -0.53 -7.98
N LYS A 83 -7.21 -0.21 -8.19
CA LYS A 83 -8.34 -1.10 -7.87
C LYS A 83 -8.22 -2.49 -8.51
N ASP A 84 -7.74 -2.56 -9.74
CA ASP A 84 -7.57 -3.83 -10.46
C ASP A 84 -6.35 -4.61 -9.97
N GLU A 85 -5.26 -3.92 -9.60
CA GLU A 85 -4.06 -4.53 -9.02
C GLU A 85 -4.32 -5.07 -7.63
N LYS A 86 -5.06 -4.32 -6.80
CA LYS A 86 -5.50 -4.74 -5.46
C LYS A 86 -6.14 -6.12 -5.49
N LYS A 87 -7.07 -6.35 -6.43
CA LYS A 87 -7.75 -7.65 -6.58
C LYS A 87 -6.77 -8.78 -6.86
N LYS A 88 -5.80 -8.55 -7.76
CA LYS A 88 -4.78 -9.55 -8.08
C LYS A 88 -3.89 -9.87 -6.88
N ILE A 89 -3.45 -8.85 -6.14
CA ILE A 89 -2.62 -9.02 -4.94
C ILE A 89 -3.36 -9.84 -3.87
N ILE A 90 -4.66 -9.62 -3.70
CA ILE A 90 -5.52 -10.38 -2.78
C ILE A 90 -5.69 -11.82 -3.26
N GLU A 91 -5.94 -12.02 -4.56
CA GLU A 91 -6.12 -13.35 -5.16
C GLU A 91 -4.84 -14.20 -5.08
N MET A 92 -3.67 -13.56 -5.19
CA MET A 92 -2.36 -14.19 -5.02
C MET A 92 -2.01 -14.46 -3.54
N GLY A 93 -2.80 -13.97 -2.58
CA GLY A 93 -2.60 -14.26 -1.16
C GLY A 93 -1.52 -13.42 -0.45
N TYR A 94 -1.09 -12.29 -1.03
CA TYR A 94 -0.10 -11.41 -0.39
C TYR A 94 -0.67 -10.57 0.76
N ILE A 95 -2.00 -10.51 0.89
CA ILE A 95 -2.68 -9.91 2.04
C ILE A 95 -3.97 -10.67 2.34
N SER A 96 -4.22 -10.93 3.62
CA SER A 96 -5.43 -11.64 4.06
C SER A 96 -6.66 -10.75 3.93
N LYS A 97 -7.79 -11.35 3.52
CA LYS A 97 -9.10 -10.67 3.49
C LYS A 97 -9.52 -10.14 4.87
N GLU A 98 -9.18 -10.87 5.92
CA GLU A 98 -9.41 -10.47 7.31
C GLU A 98 -8.81 -9.09 7.62
N ILE A 99 -7.60 -8.81 7.14
CA ILE A 99 -6.93 -7.52 7.34
C ILE A 99 -7.65 -6.40 6.59
N LEU A 100 -8.22 -6.68 5.42
CA LEU A 100 -8.98 -5.70 4.66
C LEU A 100 -10.34 -5.40 5.30
N ASP A 101 -11.01 -6.42 5.81
CA ASP A 101 -12.31 -6.29 6.47
C ASP A 101 -12.22 -5.50 7.79
N LEU A 102 -11.05 -5.49 8.44
CA LEU A 102 -10.79 -4.66 9.61
C LEU A 102 -10.78 -3.16 9.30
N VAL A 103 -10.42 -2.77 8.08
CA VAL A 103 -10.31 -1.36 7.67
C VAL A 103 -11.55 -0.87 6.93
N GLY A 104 -12.35 -1.78 6.37
CA GLY A 104 -13.56 -1.47 5.61
C GLY A 104 -14.83 -1.25 6.43
N LYS A 105 -14.76 -1.22 7.77
CA LYS A 105 -15.89 -0.92 8.66
C LYS A 105 -15.94 0.55 9.06
#